data_AF-A0A1U7EA66-F1
#
_entry.id   AF-A0A1U7EA66-F1
#
_cell.length_a   1.000
_cell.length_b   1.000
_cell.length_c   1.000
_cell.angle_alpha   90.00
_cell.angle_beta   90.00
_cell.angle_gamma   90.00
#
_symmetry.space_group_name_H-M   'P 1'
#
loop_
_entity.id
_entity.type
_entity.pdbx_description
1 polymer ?
#
loop_
_entity_poly.entity_id
_entity_poly.type
_entity_poly.pdbx_seq_one_letter_code
_entity_poly.pdbx_strand_id
1 'polypeptide(L)'
;MRKRNKSLLLLTTLLTMGSSAIFPIYTQASSNGIDTTVINEKWGKPTFVYGGGLSEVQIEETMTLLNIENPDNVHSVAVTGEDLQHYLNDGETDTSAMISSVIVQKQDAGKGVEVVIQTPENITQITTDQYINAAITAGVSDAKISVASVSRVTGESALTGIYKAFDANGEELEQDRMEVAQEELETTNQIVQENEGVEGFDGSQLDQAIIEIKQSLADLKESQGELATREDIERIINEALANANLGDYVTQEQFDRLLDLFEKYQQTSAIDSQEVKDQLTDLANSVQDKVSDLITKAEENGVKDKIAKFFQDIWQAITGLFN
;
A
#
# COMPACT_ATOMS: atom_id res chain seq x y z
N MET A 1 -59.34 -5.25 -59.05
CA MET A 1 -58.22 -5.97 -58.40
C MET A 1 -58.22 -5.62 -56.91
N ARG A 2 -58.15 -6.66 -56.04
CA ARG A 2 -57.94 -6.69 -54.56
C ARG A 2 -58.86 -5.81 -53.67
N LYS A 3 -59.97 -6.31 -53.11
CA LYS A 3 -60.22 -7.13 -51.87
C LYS A 3 -59.85 -6.51 -50.50
N ARG A 4 -60.91 -6.44 -49.64
CA ARG A 4 -61.00 -6.65 -48.16
C ARG A 4 -60.40 -5.57 -47.25
N ASN A 5 -61.21 -4.87 -46.44
CA ASN A 5 -61.96 -5.24 -45.22
C ASN A 5 -61.15 -5.04 -43.92
N LYS A 6 -61.62 -4.04 -43.15
CA LYS A 6 -61.88 -4.00 -41.69
C LYS A 6 -60.92 -4.74 -40.76
N SER A 7 -60.30 -4.02 -39.81
CA SER A 7 -60.46 -4.33 -38.38
C SER A 7 -60.08 -3.15 -37.49
N LEU A 8 -60.98 -2.92 -36.53
CA LEU A 8 -60.83 -2.24 -35.26
C LEU A 8 -59.62 -2.82 -34.50
N LEU A 9 -58.81 -1.99 -33.83
CA LEU A 9 -57.95 -2.46 -32.75
C LEU A 9 -57.91 -1.44 -31.60
N LEU A 10 -58.16 -1.98 -30.41
CA LEU A 10 -58.29 -1.34 -29.12
C LEU A 10 -57.05 -0.54 -28.72
N LEU A 11 -57.33 0.60 -28.07
CA LEU A 11 -56.40 1.36 -27.26
C LEU A 11 -56.21 0.63 -25.92
N THR A 12 -55.15 -0.17 -25.78
CA THR A 12 -54.70 -0.70 -24.49
C THR A 12 -53.55 0.14 -23.97
N THR A 13 -53.86 0.97 -22.97
CA THR A 13 -52.90 1.72 -22.15
C THR A 13 -52.08 0.73 -21.33
N LEU A 14 -50.83 0.49 -21.73
CA LEU A 14 -49.86 -0.25 -20.91
C LEU A 14 -49.27 0.73 -19.88
N LEU A 15 -49.74 0.63 -18.64
CA LEU A 15 -49.12 1.27 -17.50
C LEU A 15 -47.86 0.46 -17.14
N THR A 16 -46.71 0.81 -17.73
CA THR A 16 -45.43 0.24 -17.28
C THR A 16 -45.05 0.87 -15.95
N MET A 17 -45.37 0.17 -14.86
CA MET A 17 -44.72 0.41 -13.57
C MET A 17 -43.22 0.21 -13.76
N GLY A 18 -42.47 1.32 -13.84
CA GLY A 18 -41.03 1.30 -13.79
C GLY A 18 -40.60 0.86 -12.40
N SER A 19 -40.27 -0.42 -12.26
CA SER A 19 -39.46 -0.88 -11.14
C SER A 19 -38.07 -0.28 -11.31
N SER A 20 -37.81 0.83 -10.61
CA SER A 20 -36.47 1.36 -10.44
C SER A 20 -35.66 0.34 -9.63
N ALA A 21 -35.01 -0.58 -10.33
CA ALA A 21 -33.92 -1.36 -9.76
C ALA A 21 -32.78 -0.37 -9.47
N ILE A 22 -32.65 0.00 -8.20
CA ILE A 22 -31.48 0.71 -7.70
C ILE A 22 -30.37 -0.32 -7.72
N PHE A 23 -29.59 -0.35 -8.80
CA PHE A 23 -28.31 -1.03 -8.79
C PHE A 23 -27.38 -0.21 -7.88
N PRO A 24 -26.75 -0.81 -6.86
CA PRO A 24 -25.67 -0.13 -6.16
C PRO A 24 -24.61 0.24 -7.19
N ILE A 25 -24.32 1.54 -7.29
CA ILE A 25 -23.18 2.03 -8.06
C ILE A 25 -21.95 1.56 -7.29
N TYR A 26 -21.32 0.49 -7.77
CA TYR A 26 -19.94 0.22 -7.41
C TYR A 26 -19.13 1.39 -7.96
N THR A 27 -18.67 2.28 -7.09
CA THR A 27 -17.61 3.22 -7.42
C THR A 27 -16.38 2.40 -7.75
N GLN A 28 -16.14 2.17 -9.03
CA GLN A 28 -14.86 1.65 -9.49
C GLN A 28 -13.81 2.69 -9.08
N ALA A 29 -12.87 2.28 -8.22
CA ALA A 29 -11.64 3.03 -7.99
C ALA A 29 -11.03 3.33 -9.38
N SER A 30 -10.81 4.61 -9.67
CA SER A 30 -10.29 5.00 -10.98
C SER A 30 -8.83 4.53 -11.06
N SER A 31 -8.59 3.49 -11.84
CA SER A 31 -7.27 2.95 -12.17
C SER A 31 -6.38 3.90 -13.00
N ASN A 32 -6.73 5.18 -13.08
CA ASN A 32 -6.00 6.16 -13.89
C ASN A 32 -5.00 6.89 -12.99
N GLY A 33 -3.79 7.16 -13.49
CA GLY A 33 -2.70 7.84 -12.77
C GLY A 33 -3.03 9.27 -12.32
N ILE A 34 -2.00 10.08 -12.13
CA ILE A 34 -2.16 11.51 -11.75
C ILE A 34 -2.50 12.32 -12.99
N ASP A 35 -3.60 13.08 -12.95
CA ASP A 35 -3.97 13.99 -14.04
C ASP A 35 -3.03 15.20 -14.05
N THR A 36 -2.15 15.24 -15.05
CA THR A 36 -1.15 16.30 -15.25
C THR A 36 -1.63 17.41 -16.19
N THR A 37 -2.88 17.34 -16.68
CA THR A 37 -3.46 18.37 -17.55
C THR A 37 -3.99 19.58 -16.79
N VAL A 38 -4.21 19.43 -15.48
CA VAL A 38 -4.70 20.48 -14.57
C VAL A 38 -3.70 20.75 -13.44
N ILE A 39 -3.76 21.97 -12.89
CA ILE A 39 -2.95 22.39 -11.74
C ILE A 39 -3.84 22.31 -10.49
N ASN A 40 -3.37 21.62 -9.46
CA ASN A 40 -4.07 21.46 -8.18
C ASN A 40 -3.54 22.49 -7.17
N GLU A 41 -4.39 23.33 -6.60
CA GLU A 41 -3.98 24.48 -5.78
C GLU A 41 -3.23 24.16 -4.47
N LYS A 42 -3.09 22.88 -4.06
CA LYS A 42 -2.37 22.50 -2.83
C LYS A 42 -0.86 22.63 -2.92
N TRP A 43 -0.26 21.79 -3.76
CA TRP A 43 1.16 21.90 -4.15
C TRP A 43 1.33 22.75 -5.43
N GLY A 44 0.23 23.15 -6.07
CA GLY A 44 0.22 23.70 -7.42
C GLY A 44 0.42 22.59 -8.44
N LYS A 45 1.68 22.15 -8.58
CA LYS A 45 2.07 21.10 -9.51
C LYS A 45 2.30 19.78 -8.76
N PRO A 46 1.90 18.63 -9.31
CA PRO A 46 2.45 17.36 -8.83
C PRO A 46 3.98 17.36 -8.99
N THR A 47 4.66 16.61 -8.15
CA THR A 47 6.12 16.49 -8.20
C THR A 47 6.52 15.17 -8.81
N PHE A 48 7.22 15.21 -9.94
CA PHE A 48 7.85 14.06 -10.58
C PHE A 48 9.29 13.95 -10.08
N VAL A 49 9.55 12.90 -9.33
CA VAL A 49 10.87 12.55 -8.85
C VAL A 49 11.43 11.42 -9.69
N TYR A 50 12.44 11.70 -10.49
CA TYR A 50 13.06 10.72 -11.37
C TYR A 50 14.33 10.12 -10.78
N GLY A 51 14.57 8.85 -11.06
CA GLY A 51 15.81 8.16 -10.65
C GLY A 51 17.05 8.87 -11.19
N GLY A 52 18.00 9.22 -10.33
CA GLY A 52 19.23 9.94 -10.72
C GLY A 52 20.16 9.13 -11.63
N GLY A 53 19.96 7.82 -11.74
CA GLY A 53 20.67 6.95 -12.68
C GLY A 53 20.10 6.94 -14.09
N LEU A 54 18.96 7.61 -14.33
CA LEU A 54 18.34 7.69 -15.64
C LEU A 54 19.06 8.69 -16.57
N SER A 55 19.24 8.30 -17.83
CA SER A 55 19.61 9.24 -18.90
C SER A 55 18.43 10.13 -19.30
N GLU A 56 18.69 11.26 -19.98
CA GLU A 56 17.64 12.18 -20.46
C GLU A 56 16.55 11.46 -21.27
N VAL A 57 16.94 10.52 -22.14
CA VAL A 57 16.00 9.72 -22.94
C VAL A 57 15.13 8.83 -22.05
N GLN A 58 15.71 8.22 -21.02
CA GLN A 58 14.97 7.39 -20.07
C GLN A 58 14.07 8.21 -19.17
N ILE A 59 14.43 9.46 -18.84
CA ILE A 59 13.55 10.37 -18.12
C ILE A 59 12.29 10.65 -18.95
N GLU A 60 12.42 10.97 -20.23
CA GLU A 60 11.28 11.19 -21.14
C GLU A 60 10.41 9.94 -21.31
N GLU A 61 11.03 8.77 -21.43
CA GLU A 61 10.32 7.49 -21.47
C GLU A 61 9.55 7.24 -20.17
N THR A 62 10.16 7.52 -19.02
CA THR A 62 9.53 7.38 -17.70
C THR A 62 8.35 8.33 -17.53
N MET A 63 8.45 9.57 -18.01
CA MET A 63 7.33 10.51 -18.03
C MET A 63 6.14 9.94 -18.82
N THR A 64 6.40 9.29 -19.95
CA THR A 64 5.37 8.63 -20.75
C THR A 64 4.72 7.46 -19.99
N LEU A 65 5.52 6.61 -19.33
CA LEU A 65 5.03 5.49 -18.52
C LEU A 65 4.17 5.97 -17.33
N LEU A 66 4.47 7.13 -16.77
CA LEU A 66 3.70 7.76 -15.70
C LEU A 66 2.49 8.57 -16.19
N ASN A 67 2.23 8.60 -17.51
CA ASN A 67 1.16 9.39 -18.14
C ASN A 67 1.28 10.91 -17.86
N ILE A 68 2.52 11.43 -17.83
CA ILE A 68 2.77 12.87 -17.74
C ILE A 68 2.56 13.48 -19.13
N GLU A 69 1.37 14.04 -19.36
CA GLU A 69 0.99 14.62 -20.65
C GLU A 69 1.61 16.01 -20.87
N ASN A 70 1.77 16.78 -19.78
CA ASN A 70 2.36 18.11 -19.84
C ASN A 70 3.47 18.29 -18.80
N PRO A 71 4.75 18.15 -19.20
CA PRO A 71 5.90 18.35 -18.31
C PRO A 71 5.94 19.74 -17.65
N ASP A 72 5.42 20.78 -18.32
CA ASP A 72 5.39 22.14 -17.76
C ASP A 72 4.44 22.25 -16.54
N ASN A 73 3.50 21.32 -16.39
CA ASN A 73 2.57 21.25 -15.26
C ASN A 73 3.10 20.41 -14.11
N VAL A 74 4.35 19.94 -14.17
CA VAL A 74 4.96 19.09 -13.14
C VAL A 74 6.20 19.78 -12.57
N HIS A 75 6.46 19.62 -11.28
CA HIS A 75 7.74 19.98 -10.69
C HIS A 75 8.67 18.77 -10.78
N SER A 76 9.75 18.86 -11.55
CA SER A 76 10.67 17.73 -11.75
C SER A 76 11.95 17.88 -10.93
N VAL A 77 12.34 16.80 -10.24
CA VAL A 77 13.57 16.75 -9.45
C VAL A 77 14.17 15.34 -9.49
N ALA A 78 15.48 15.20 -9.45
CA ALA A 78 16.15 13.89 -9.42
C ALA A 78 16.21 13.36 -7.98
N VAL A 79 16.09 12.05 -7.77
CA VAL A 79 16.53 11.39 -6.52
C VAL A 79 17.93 10.82 -6.69
N THR A 80 18.83 11.07 -5.74
CA THR A 80 20.26 10.73 -5.78
C THR A 80 20.69 9.98 -4.52
N GLY A 81 21.89 9.40 -4.55
CA GLY A 81 22.49 8.75 -3.39
C GLY A 81 22.68 9.68 -2.18
N GLU A 82 22.82 10.99 -2.42
CA GLU A 82 22.86 11.98 -1.34
C GLU A 82 21.51 12.09 -0.62
N ASP A 83 20.40 11.89 -1.34
CA ASP A 83 19.06 11.88 -0.73
C ASP A 83 18.86 10.65 0.15
N LEU A 84 19.40 9.49 -0.25
CA LEU A 84 19.39 8.29 0.61
C LEU A 84 20.15 8.55 1.91
N GLN A 85 21.35 9.13 1.83
CA GLN A 85 22.10 9.53 3.01
C GLN A 85 21.38 10.57 3.85
N HIS A 86 20.69 11.51 3.21
CA HIS A 86 19.95 12.56 3.90
C HIS A 86 18.71 12.03 4.64
N TYR A 87 17.91 11.19 3.98
CA TYR A 87 16.63 10.73 4.53
C TYR A 87 16.74 9.47 5.39
N LEU A 88 17.75 8.64 5.15
CA LEU A 88 17.85 7.29 5.76
C LEU A 88 19.10 7.07 6.60
N ASN A 89 20.01 8.05 6.66
CA ASN A 89 21.36 7.88 7.22
C ASN A 89 22.15 6.68 6.65
N ASP A 90 21.67 6.07 5.56
CA ASP A 90 22.36 5.02 4.83
C ASP A 90 23.52 5.64 4.05
N GLY A 91 24.64 4.93 3.92
CA GLY A 91 25.90 5.48 3.38
C GLY A 91 25.78 6.06 1.96
N GLU A 92 26.89 6.49 1.37
CA GLU A 92 26.88 6.94 -0.05
C GLU A 92 26.41 5.81 -0.98
N THR A 93 25.11 5.81 -1.29
CA THR A 93 24.53 4.90 -2.27
C THR A 93 24.85 5.41 -3.67
N ASP A 94 25.10 4.49 -4.59
CA ASP A 94 25.39 4.85 -5.97
C ASP A 94 24.12 5.43 -6.63
N THR A 95 24.17 6.73 -6.97
CA THR A 95 23.09 7.39 -7.73
C THR A 95 22.75 6.65 -9.02
N SER A 96 23.73 5.95 -9.62
CA SER A 96 23.52 5.16 -10.85
C SER A 96 22.56 3.97 -10.66
N ALA A 97 22.38 3.50 -9.42
CA ALA A 97 21.44 2.44 -9.08
C ALA A 97 20.00 2.93 -8.90
N MET A 98 19.77 4.25 -8.83
CA MET A 98 18.45 4.85 -8.63
C MET A 98 17.74 5.01 -9.97
N ILE A 99 16.85 4.06 -10.29
CA ILE A 99 16.22 3.94 -11.61
C ILE A 99 14.69 4.11 -11.53
N SER A 100 14.03 3.56 -10.51
CA SER A 100 12.59 3.73 -10.35
C SER A 100 12.26 5.19 -10.01
N SER A 101 11.13 5.66 -10.52
CA SER A 101 10.69 7.05 -10.43
C SER A 101 9.25 7.13 -9.96
N VAL A 102 8.88 8.27 -9.39
CA VAL A 102 7.53 8.52 -8.89
C VAL A 102 6.99 9.86 -9.35
N ILE A 103 5.68 9.96 -9.51
CA ILE A 103 4.98 11.25 -9.49
C ILE A 103 4.02 11.26 -8.31
N VAL A 104 4.08 12.32 -7.52
CA VAL A 104 3.33 12.48 -6.27
C VAL A 104 2.45 13.71 -6.35
N GLN A 105 1.20 13.59 -5.91
CA GLN A 105 0.24 14.67 -5.83
C GLN A 105 -0.47 14.64 -4.47
N LYS A 106 -0.45 15.77 -3.75
CA LYS A 106 -1.26 15.95 -2.55
C LYS A 106 -2.76 15.91 -2.88
N GLN A 107 -3.51 15.16 -2.09
CA GLN A 107 -4.95 14.97 -2.17
C GLN A 107 -5.69 15.77 -1.09
N ASP A 108 -7.02 15.64 -1.08
CA ASP A 108 -7.90 16.14 -0.04
C ASP A 108 -7.72 15.44 1.30
N ALA A 109 -7.94 16.18 2.39
CA ALA A 109 -7.81 15.64 3.73
C ALA A 109 -8.77 14.45 3.92
N GLY A 110 -8.25 13.35 4.47
CA GLY A 110 -8.99 12.10 4.66
C GLY A 110 -9.10 11.26 3.38
N LYS A 111 -8.21 11.45 2.41
CA LYS A 111 -8.07 10.57 1.23
C LYS A 111 -7.07 9.44 1.47
N GLY A 112 -6.15 9.63 2.43
CA GLY A 112 -5.12 8.65 2.74
C GLY A 112 -4.05 8.56 1.65
N VAL A 113 -3.27 7.48 1.67
CA VAL A 113 -2.24 7.23 0.66
C VAL A 113 -2.75 6.25 -0.40
N GLU A 114 -2.71 6.66 -1.67
CA GLU A 114 -3.05 5.86 -2.83
C GLU A 114 -1.79 5.66 -3.69
N VAL A 115 -1.38 4.40 -3.90
CA VAL A 115 -0.24 4.06 -4.76
C VAL A 115 -0.69 3.26 -5.98
N VAL A 116 -0.15 3.59 -7.15
CA VAL A 116 -0.34 2.83 -8.40
C VAL A 116 1.01 2.56 -9.04
N ILE A 117 1.35 1.28 -9.24
CA ILE A 117 2.52 0.87 -10.03
C ILE A 117 2.11 0.81 -11.51
N GLN A 118 2.60 1.73 -12.32
CA GLN A 118 2.29 1.82 -13.76
C GLN A 118 3.00 0.77 -14.60
N THR A 119 4.15 0.29 -14.13
CA THR A 119 4.98 -0.73 -14.81
C THR A 119 5.23 -1.92 -13.89
N PRO A 120 4.20 -2.72 -13.56
CA PRO A 120 4.34 -3.86 -12.65
C PRO A 120 5.32 -4.92 -13.15
N GLU A 121 5.58 -4.99 -14.45
CA GLU A 121 6.60 -5.87 -15.04
C GLU A 121 8.05 -5.44 -14.76
N ASN A 122 8.24 -4.17 -14.39
CA ASN A 122 9.55 -3.56 -14.14
C ASN A 122 9.82 -3.29 -12.65
N ILE A 123 8.79 -3.18 -11.81
CA ILE A 123 8.94 -3.15 -10.35
C ILE A 123 8.72 -4.57 -9.83
N THR A 124 9.81 -5.28 -9.54
CA THR A 124 9.78 -6.75 -9.44
C THR A 124 9.63 -7.29 -8.03
N GLN A 125 9.83 -6.47 -7.02
CA GLN A 125 9.88 -6.92 -5.62
C GLN A 125 8.89 -6.18 -4.73
N ILE A 126 8.85 -4.85 -4.79
CA ILE A 126 8.00 -4.05 -3.89
C ILE A 126 6.56 -4.00 -4.43
N THR A 127 5.60 -4.32 -3.57
CA THR A 127 4.16 -4.28 -3.90
C THR A 127 3.55 -2.90 -3.65
N THR A 128 2.36 -2.66 -4.21
CA THR A 128 1.58 -1.45 -3.93
C THR A 128 1.34 -1.26 -2.42
N ASP A 129 0.96 -2.32 -1.71
CA ASP A 129 0.62 -2.24 -0.28
C ASP A 129 1.85 -1.95 0.56
N GLN A 130 3.02 -2.47 0.18
CA GLN A 130 4.30 -2.15 0.82
C GLN A 130 4.69 -0.68 0.65
N TYR A 131 4.49 -0.09 -0.54
CA TYR A 131 4.69 1.36 -0.70
C TYR A 131 3.73 2.18 0.16
N ILE A 132 2.45 1.80 0.21
CA ILE A 132 1.45 2.51 1.03
C ILE A 132 1.85 2.43 2.51
N ASN A 133 2.16 1.23 2.99
CA ASN A 133 2.53 0.98 4.38
C ASN A 133 3.78 1.76 4.80
N ALA A 134 4.85 1.71 3.98
CA ALA A 134 6.08 2.45 4.24
C ALA A 134 5.85 3.98 4.21
N ALA A 135 5.09 4.48 3.23
CA ALA A 135 4.75 5.90 3.16
C ALA A 135 3.98 6.36 4.40
N ILE A 136 2.99 5.57 4.86
CA ILE A 136 2.24 5.85 6.09
C ILE A 136 3.18 5.88 7.30
N THR A 137 4.06 4.89 7.46
CA THR A 137 5.08 4.87 8.54
C THR A 137 5.93 6.15 8.52
N ALA A 138 6.37 6.58 7.34
CA ALA A 138 7.17 7.80 7.16
C ALA A 138 6.40 9.10 7.50
N GLY A 139 5.08 9.04 7.67
CA GLY A 139 4.22 10.19 7.96
C GLY A 139 3.54 10.80 6.73
N VAL A 140 3.61 10.14 5.57
CA VAL A 140 2.87 10.56 4.37
C VAL A 140 1.38 10.38 4.62
N SER A 141 0.63 11.41 4.24
CA SER A 141 -0.84 11.46 4.32
C SER A 141 -1.41 12.15 3.10
N ASP A 142 -2.63 11.76 2.72
CA ASP A 142 -3.42 12.37 1.65
C ASP A 142 -2.60 12.57 0.37
N ALA A 143 -2.11 11.49 -0.22
CA ALA A 143 -1.23 11.54 -1.37
C ALA A 143 -1.57 10.47 -2.39
N LYS A 144 -1.63 10.88 -3.66
CA LYS A 144 -1.63 9.97 -4.80
C LYS A 144 -0.22 9.84 -5.32
N ILE A 145 0.24 8.60 -5.48
CA ILE A 145 1.59 8.26 -5.91
C ILE A 145 1.47 7.31 -7.10
N SER A 146 2.12 7.64 -8.21
CA SER A 146 2.31 6.70 -9.32
C SER A 146 3.79 6.36 -9.45
N VAL A 147 4.10 5.06 -9.46
CA VAL A 147 5.45 4.51 -9.52
C VAL A 147 5.68 3.88 -10.89
N ALA A 148 6.84 4.13 -11.50
CA ALA A 148 7.24 3.46 -12.74
C ALA A 148 8.75 3.25 -12.81
N SER A 149 9.15 2.31 -13.65
CA SER A 149 10.55 2.13 -14.04
C SER A 149 10.64 1.73 -15.51
N VAL A 150 11.66 2.23 -16.20
CA VAL A 150 12.00 1.89 -17.59
C VAL A 150 12.69 0.54 -17.73
N SER A 151 13.19 -0.02 -16.62
CA SER A 151 13.86 -1.32 -16.58
C SER A 151 13.53 -2.09 -15.31
N ARG A 152 13.80 -3.40 -15.32
CA ARG A 152 13.53 -4.26 -14.17
C ARG A 152 14.39 -3.89 -12.97
N VAL A 153 13.74 -3.51 -11.88
CA VAL A 153 14.34 -3.12 -10.60
C VAL A 153 13.48 -3.59 -9.43
N THR A 154 14.09 -3.63 -8.26
CA THR A 154 13.48 -3.98 -6.97
C THR A 154 12.45 -2.93 -6.54
N GLY A 155 12.82 -1.65 -6.61
CA GLY A 155 11.93 -0.49 -6.51
C GLY A 155 12.24 0.50 -5.39
N GLU A 156 13.28 0.30 -4.56
CA GLU A 156 13.49 1.08 -3.33
C GLU A 156 13.66 2.58 -3.62
N SER A 157 14.33 2.95 -4.71
CA SER A 157 14.53 4.36 -5.08
C SER A 157 13.22 5.14 -5.29
N ALA A 158 12.10 4.45 -5.57
CA ALA A 158 10.79 5.09 -5.62
C ALA A 158 10.31 5.56 -4.24
N LEU A 159 10.59 4.81 -3.17
CA LEU A 159 10.22 5.20 -1.80
C LEU A 159 10.97 6.46 -1.37
N THR A 160 12.28 6.52 -1.63
CA THR A 160 13.08 7.75 -1.43
C THR A 160 12.56 8.91 -2.28
N GLY A 161 12.10 8.61 -3.50
CA GLY A 161 11.45 9.59 -4.36
C GLY A 161 10.17 10.18 -3.76
N ILE A 162 9.41 9.39 -2.99
CA ILE A 162 8.24 9.89 -2.26
C ILE A 162 8.68 10.91 -1.19
N TYR A 163 9.71 10.60 -0.39
CA TYR A 163 10.23 11.50 0.63
C TYR A 163 10.71 12.82 0.03
N LYS A 164 11.47 12.72 -1.06
CA LYS A 164 11.94 13.89 -1.81
C LYS A 164 10.81 14.74 -2.37
N ALA A 165 9.71 14.13 -2.80
CA ALA A 165 8.57 14.87 -3.30
C ALA A 165 7.90 15.72 -2.21
N PHE A 166 7.83 15.21 -0.97
CA PHE A 166 7.30 15.94 0.19
C PHE A 166 8.23 17.09 0.60
N ASP A 167 9.53 16.79 0.73
CA ASP A 167 10.56 17.79 1.08
C ASP A 167 10.62 18.93 0.04
N ALA A 168 10.59 18.59 -1.26
CA ALA A 168 10.56 19.59 -2.35
C ALA A 168 9.31 20.51 -2.31
N ASN A 169 8.23 20.08 -1.66
CA ASN A 169 7.02 20.88 -1.44
C ASN A 169 6.96 21.53 -0.06
N GLY A 170 8.02 21.44 0.75
CA GLY A 170 8.11 22.04 2.09
C GLY A 170 7.35 21.28 3.17
N GLU A 171 6.99 20.02 2.94
CA GLU A 171 6.47 19.09 3.95
C GLU A 171 7.62 18.19 4.43
N GLU A 172 8.21 18.52 5.58
CA GLU A 172 9.32 17.76 6.17
C GLU A 172 8.79 16.50 6.87
N LEU A 173 9.32 15.34 6.51
CA LEU A 173 9.05 14.06 7.18
C LEU A 173 10.12 13.80 8.24
N GLU A 174 9.74 13.11 9.32
CA GLU A 174 10.68 12.81 10.41
C GLU A 174 11.67 11.72 9.99
N GLN A 175 12.97 11.97 10.18
CA GLN A 175 14.03 11.08 9.68
C GLN A 175 13.97 9.67 10.28
N ASP A 176 13.69 9.56 11.58
CA ASP A 176 13.53 8.27 12.28
C ASP A 176 12.36 7.45 11.72
N ARG A 177 11.27 8.10 11.33
CA ARG A 177 10.14 7.46 10.64
C ARG A 177 10.52 6.98 9.24
N MET A 178 11.27 7.79 8.47
CA MET A 178 11.73 7.42 7.13
C MET A 178 12.69 6.23 7.17
N GLU A 179 13.60 6.19 8.14
CA GLU A 179 14.52 5.08 8.39
C GLU A 179 13.77 3.79 8.70
N VAL A 180 12.84 3.84 9.67
CA VAL A 180 12.03 2.67 10.04
C VAL A 180 11.17 2.20 8.87
N ALA A 181 10.57 3.12 8.11
CA ALA A 181 9.77 2.78 6.93
C ALA A 181 10.59 2.06 5.86
N GLN A 182 11.85 2.47 5.65
CA GLN A 182 12.76 1.80 4.73
C GLN A 182 13.15 0.41 5.24
N GLU A 183 13.57 0.31 6.50
CA GLU A 183 13.96 -0.97 7.12
C GLU A 183 12.82 -1.98 7.13
N GLU A 184 11.60 -1.49 7.36
CA GLU A 184 10.37 -2.28 7.25
C GLU A 184 10.18 -2.82 5.84
N LEU A 185 10.28 -1.96 4.84
CA LEU A 185 10.14 -2.35 3.44
C LEU A 185 11.16 -3.42 3.06
N GLU A 186 12.44 -3.22 3.42
CA GLU A 186 13.52 -4.17 3.14
C GLU A 186 13.34 -5.51 3.87
N THR A 187 12.97 -5.46 5.14
CA THR A 187 12.75 -6.66 5.97
C THR A 187 11.59 -7.47 5.43
N THR A 188 10.47 -6.81 5.13
CA THR A 188 9.29 -7.46 4.54
C THR A 188 9.63 -8.08 3.20
N ASN A 189 10.32 -7.32 2.34
CA ASN A 189 10.67 -7.79 1.03
C ASN A 189 11.59 -9.02 1.08
N GLN A 190 12.61 -8.98 1.93
CA GLN A 190 13.53 -10.10 2.09
C GLN A 190 12.80 -11.38 2.54
N ILE A 191 11.89 -11.29 3.52
CA ILE A 191 11.10 -12.44 3.96
C ILE A 191 10.25 -13.00 2.82
N VAL A 192 9.63 -12.13 2.01
CA VAL A 192 8.83 -12.54 0.84
C VAL A 192 9.71 -13.23 -0.21
N GLN A 193 10.86 -12.66 -0.55
CA GLN A 193 11.77 -13.22 -1.55
C GLN A 193 12.34 -14.57 -1.10
N GLU A 194 12.67 -14.74 0.18
CA GLU A 194 13.16 -16.00 0.73
C GLU A 194 12.10 -17.10 0.78
N ASN A 195 10.82 -16.73 0.78
CA ASN A 195 9.68 -17.65 0.76
C ASN A 195 8.95 -17.68 -0.61
N GLU A 196 9.54 -17.12 -1.67
CA GLU A 196 8.91 -17.06 -2.99
C GLU A 196 8.67 -18.49 -3.52
N GLY A 197 7.41 -18.77 -3.91
CA GLY A 197 7.00 -20.07 -4.44
C GLY A 197 6.84 -21.18 -3.41
N VAL A 198 6.98 -20.88 -2.11
CA VAL A 198 6.66 -21.83 -1.04
C VAL A 198 5.14 -21.98 -0.92
N GLU A 199 4.65 -23.23 -0.99
CA GLU A 199 3.22 -23.50 -0.91
C GLU A 199 2.63 -23.04 0.44
N GLY A 200 1.57 -22.23 0.37
CA GLY A 200 0.88 -21.69 1.54
C GLY A 200 1.46 -20.39 2.11
N PHE A 201 2.53 -19.86 1.53
CA PHE A 201 3.01 -18.51 1.81
C PHE A 201 2.47 -17.52 0.76
N ASP A 202 1.89 -16.41 1.21
CA ASP A 202 1.54 -15.26 0.38
C ASP A 202 2.04 -13.97 1.02
N GLY A 203 2.70 -13.11 0.24
CA GLY A 203 3.25 -11.85 0.74
C GLY A 203 2.18 -10.93 1.36
N SER A 204 0.94 -10.99 0.87
CA SER A 204 -0.17 -10.19 1.42
C SER A 204 -0.54 -10.62 2.84
N GLN A 205 -0.28 -11.89 3.22
CA GLN A 205 -0.44 -12.34 4.60
C GLN A 205 0.62 -11.72 5.52
N LEU A 206 1.84 -11.54 5.01
CA LEU A 206 2.91 -10.89 5.77
C LEU A 206 2.63 -9.40 5.92
N ASP A 207 2.19 -8.74 4.85
CA ASP A 207 1.76 -7.34 4.89
C ASP A 207 0.64 -7.15 5.93
N GLN A 208 -0.34 -8.06 5.99
CA GLN A 208 -1.39 -8.07 7.02
C GLN A 208 -0.82 -8.21 8.44
N ALA A 209 0.11 -9.15 8.66
CA ALA A 209 0.73 -9.37 9.96
C ALA A 209 1.50 -8.13 10.43
N ILE A 210 2.22 -7.45 9.53
CA ILE A 210 2.99 -6.24 9.85
C ILE A 210 2.06 -5.10 10.28
N ILE A 211 0.95 -4.90 9.56
CA ILE A 211 -0.04 -3.88 9.93
C ILE A 211 -0.65 -4.20 11.30
N GLU A 212 -0.99 -5.46 11.55
CA GLU A 212 -1.54 -5.93 12.83
C GLU A 212 -0.56 -5.71 14.00
N ILE A 213 0.74 -5.96 13.80
CA ILE A 213 1.77 -5.71 14.81
C ILE A 213 1.82 -4.22 15.17
N LYS A 214 1.84 -3.33 14.16
CA LYS A 214 1.87 -1.88 14.39
C LYS A 214 0.63 -1.39 15.16
N GLN A 215 -0.55 -1.88 14.78
CA GLN A 215 -1.81 -1.55 15.48
C GLN A 215 -1.76 -2.04 16.93
N SER A 216 -1.37 -3.29 17.15
CA SER A 216 -1.27 -3.89 18.48
C SER A 216 -0.27 -3.16 19.39
N LEU A 217 0.87 -2.72 18.85
CA LEU A 217 1.84 -1.91 19.60
C LEU A 217 1.27 -0.54 19.97
N ALA A 218 0.57 0.10 19.04
CA ALA A 218 -0.02 1.42 19.25
C ALA A 218 -1.18 1.37 20.27
N ASP A 219 -2.00 0.31 20.22
CA ASP A 219 -3.08 0.05 21.18
C ASP A 219 -2.51 -0.28 22.57
N LEU A 220 -1.46 -1.11 22.63
CA LEU A 220 -0.80 -1.44 23.88
C LEU A 220 -0.23 -0.17 24.53
N LYS A 221 0.52 0.64 23.78
CA LYS A 221 1.07 1.92 24.26
C LYS A 221 -0.03 2.86 24.76
N GLU A 222 -1.15 2.96 24.03
CA GLU A 222 -2.29 3.78 24.44
C GLU A 222 -2.93 3.27 25.75
N SER A 223 -3.05 1.95 25.91
CA SER A 223 -3.66 1.33 27.08
C SER A 223 -2.84 1.46 28.36
N GLN A 224 -1.51 1.36 28.26
CA GLN A 224 -0.60 1.33 29.41
C GLN A 224 0.17 2.63 29.64
N GLY A 225 0.23 3.51 28.62
CA GLY A 225 0.93 4.79 28.66
C GLY A 225 2.46 4.72 28.53
N GLU A 226 3.01 3.53 28.28
CA GLU A 226 4.44 3.25 28.17
C GLU A 226 4.72 2.35 26.95
N LEU A 227 5.95 2.38 26.45
CA LEU A 227 6.40 1.51 25.35
C LEU A 227 6.29 0.02 25.72
N ALA A 228 6.08 -0.81 24.72
CA ALA A 228 6.05 -2.26 24.87
C ALA A 228 7.43 -2.78 25.32
N THR A 229 7.43 -3.74 26.24
CA THR A 229 8.66 -4.48 26.58
C THR A 229 9.09 -5.37 25.42
N ARG A 230 10.34 -5.83 25.41
CA ARG A 230 10.81 -6.76 24.37
C ARG A 230 9.94 -8.03 24.35
N GLU A 231 9.58 -8.54 25.52
CA GLU A 231 8.69 -9.69 25.66
C GLU A 231 7.28 -9.42 25.11
N ASP A 232 6.76 -8.20 25.25
CA ASP A 232 5.48 -7.82 24.65
C ASP A 232 5.55 -7.81 23.12
N ILE A 233 6.64 -7.27 22.56
CA ILE A 233 6.84 -7.21 21.11
C ILE A 233 6.98 -8.63 20.55
N GLU A 234 7.78 -9.49 21.18
CA GLU A 234 7.91 -10.90 20.80
C GLU A 234 6.55 -11.61 20.77
N ARG A 235 5.72 -11.38 21.79
CA ARG A 235 4.37 -11.93 21.86
C ARG A 235 3.49 -11.40 20.72
N ILE A 236 3.47 -10.09 20.50
CA ILE A 236 2.66 -9.45 19.44
C ILE A 236 3.07 -9.96 18.06
N ILE A 237 4.37 -10.08 17.76
CA ILE A 237 4.85 -10.63 16.50
C ILE A 237 4.36 -12.06 16.30
N ASN A 238 4.52 -12.93 17.33
CA ASN A 238 4.06 -14.31 17.24
C ASN A 238 2.54 -14.42 17.04
N GLU A 239 1.75 -13.59 17.73
CA GLU A 239 0.29 -13.54 17.59
C GLU A 239 -0.11 -13.15 16.16
N ALA A 240 0.47 -12.07 15.62
CA ALA A 240 0.16 -11.61 14.26
C ALA A 240 0.60 -12.61 13.18
N LEU A 241 1.79 -13.21 13.31
CA LEU A 241 2.25 -14.27 12.41
C LEU A 241 1.34 -15.49 12.47
N ALA A 242 0.88 -15.88 13.67
CA ALA A 242 -0.07 -16.99 13.81
C ALA A 242 -1.43 -16.65 13.16
N ASN A 243 -1.93 -15.43 13.35
CA ASN A 243 -3.19 -14.96 12.74
C ASN A 243 -3.12 -14.93 11.22
N ALA A 244 -1.95 -14.61 10.67
CA ALA A 244 -1.66 -14.65 9.24
C ALA A 244 -1.35 -16.06 8.68
N ASN A 245 -1.29 -17.10 9.53
CA ASN A 245 -0.83 -18.46 9.19
C ASN A 245 0.63 -18.54 8.72
N LEU A 246 1.49 -17.65 9.22
CA LEU A 246 2.90 -17.53 8.85
C LEU A 246 3.89 -18.10 9.89
N GLY A 247 3.40 -18.65 11.00
CA GLY A 247 4.26 -19.13 12.09
C GLY A 247 5.33 -20.16 11.69
N ASP A 248 5.06 -21.00 10.68
CA ASP A 248 6.02 -21.99 10.15
C ASP A 248 6.88 -21.46 8.98
N TYR A 249 6.63 -20.24 8.51
CA TYR A 249 7.26 -19.63 7.33
C TYR A 249 8.27 -18.54 7.66
N VAL A 250 8.32 -18.12 8.94
CA VAL A 250 9.28 -17.14 9.44
C VAL A 250 10.37 -17.85 10.23
N THR A 251 11.61 -17.74 9.78
CA THR A 251 12.77 -18.30 10.48
C THR A 251 13.13 -17.47 11.71
N GLN A 252 13.93 -18.03 12.64
CA GLN A 252 14.37 -17.27 13.81
C GLN A 252 15.13 -15.98 13.44
N GLU A 253 15.96 -16.02 12.39
CA GLU A 253 16.69 -14.84 11.92
C GLU A 253 15.74 -13.75 11.39
N GLN A 254 14.72 -14.14 10.62
CA GLN A 254 13.69 -13.22 10.15
C GLN A 254 12.85 -12.68 11.31
N PHE A 255 12.54 -13.51 12.30
CA PHE A 255 11.84 -13.11 13.51
C PHE A 255 12.65 -12.08 14.32
N ASP A 256 13.94 -12.30 14.51
CA ASP A 256 14.83 -11.38 15.23
C ASP A 256 14.90 -10.02 14.51
N ARG A 257 14.88 -10.01 13.18
CA ARG A 257 14.81 -8.77 12.39
C ARG A 257 13.48 -8.04 12.54
N LEU A 258 12.36 -8.76 12.54
CA LEU A 258 11.06 -8.16 12.84
C LEU A 258 11.04 -7.58 14.26
N LEU A 259 11.62 -8.28 15.23
CA LEU A 259 11.74 -7.82 16.61
C LEU A 259 12.53 -6.50 16.70
N ASP A 260 13.71 -6.45 16.09
CA ASP A 260 14.54 -5.24 16.07
C ASP A 260 13.85 -4.09 15.32
N LEU A 261 13.17 -4.38 14.21
CA LEU A 261 12.36 -3.41 13.46
C LEU A 261 11.27 -2.79 14.32
N PHE A 262 10.48 -3.62 15.03
CA PHE A 262 9.37 -3.14 15.83
C PHE A 262 9.82 -2.49 17.14
N GLU A 263 10.98 -2.87 17.67
CA GLU A 263 11.66 -2.13 18.75
C GLU A 263 12.01 -0.70 18.33
N LYS A 264 12.46 -0.49 17.09
CA LYS A 264 12.72 0.84 16.53
C LYS A 264 11.43 1.58 16.21
N TYR A 265 10.46 0.92 15.57
CA TYR A 265 9.17 1.52 15.20
C TYR A 265 8.48 2.17 16.39
N GLN A 266 8.39 1.47 17.53
CA GLN A 266 7.73 2.02 18.72
C GLN A 266 8.47 3.22 19.36
N GLN A 267 9.74 3.44 19.02
CA GLN A 267 10.51 4.59 19.48
C GLN A 267 10.25 5.83 18.62
N THR A 268 9.76 5.65 17.40
CA THR A 268 9.36 6.76 16.53
C THR A 268 8.06 7.38 16.99
N SER A 269 7.82 8.63 16.59
CA SER A 269 6.54 9.30 16.83
C SER A 269 5.38 8.72 16.00
N ALA A 270 5.64 7.80 15.06
CA ALA A 270 4.60 7.18 14.22
C ALA A 270 3.59 6.39 15.05
N ILE A 271 4.05 5.71 16.11
CA ILE A 271 3.18 4.92 17.01
C ILE A 271 2.13 5.77 17.76
N ASP A 272 2.40 7.06 17.95
CA ASP A 272 1.52 8.02 18.64
C ASP A 272 0.62 8.78 17.66
N SER A 273 0.87 8.66 16.36
CA SER A 273 0.19 9.46 15.35
C SER A 273 -1.19 8.89 15.03
N GLN A 274 -2.24 9.65 15.34
CA GLN A 274 -3.62 9.27 14.98
C GLN A 274 -3.78 9.11 13.47
N GLU A 275 -3.14 9.98 12.67
CA GLU A 275 -3.16 9.89 11.21
C GLU A 275 -2.53 8.59 10.70
N VAL A 276 -1.46 8.12 11.36
CA VAL A 276 -0.83 6.84 11.02
C VAL A 276 -1.77 5.70 11.39
N LYS A 277 -2.36 5.72 12.60
CA LYS A 277 -3.34 4.72 13.05
C LYS A 277 -4.55 4.60 12.11
N ASP A 278 -5.12 5.73 11.70
CA ASP A 278 -6.29 5.78 10.85
C ASP A 278 -5.97 5.22 9.45
N GLN A 279 -4.87 5.66 8.84
CA GLN A 279 -4.46 5.17 7.52
C GLN A 279 -4.04 3.69 7.53
N LEU A 280 -3.39 3.20 8.60
CA LEU A 280 -3.10 1.78 8.78
C LEU A 280 -4.37 0.94 8.90
N THR A 281 -5.43 1.48 9.50
CA THR A 281 -6.73 0.81 9.60
C THR A 281 -7.39 0.68 8.23
N ASP A 282 -7.34 1.73 7.42
CA ASP A 282 -7.85 1.70 6.04
C ASP A 282 -7.05 0.72 5.17
N LEU A 283 -5.72 0.70 5.33
CA LEU A 283 -4.86 -0.26 4.65
C LEU A 283 -5.17 -1.71 5.09
N ALA A 284 -5.32 -1.96 6.40
CA ALA A 284 -5.66 -3.28 6.93
C ALA A 284 -6.95 -3.82 6.31
N ASN A 285 -7.99 -3.00 6.19
CA ASN A 285 -9.24 -3.38 5.55
C ASN A 285 -9.02 -3.75 4.07
N SER A 286 -8.24 -2.94 3.34
CA SER A 286 -7.95 -3.22 1.93
C SER A 286 -7.11 -4.48 1.72
N VAL A 287 -6.16 -4.78 2.62
CA VAL A 287 -5.33 -5.99 2.55
C VAL A 287 -6.14 -7.22 2.96
N GLN A 288 -6.96 -7.11 4.02
CA GLN A 288 -7.85 -8.17 4.46
C GLN A 288 -8.82 -8.61 3.36
N ASP A 289 -9.41 -7.67 2.61
CA ASP A 289 -10.28 -7.98 1.47
C ASP A 289 -9.55 -8.81 0.40
N LYS A 290 -8.29 -8.46 0.08
CA LYS A 290 -7.46 -9.21 -0.88
C LYS A 290 -7.15 -10.62 -0.36
N VAL A 291 -6.77 -10.74 0.91
CA VAL A 291 -6.48 -12.05 1.54
C VAL A 291 -7.75 -12.92 1.57
N SER A 292 -8.90 -12.34 1.91
CA SER A 292 -10.19 -13.05 1.92
C SER A 292 -10.57 -13.57 0.53
N ASP A 293 -10.36 -12.77 -0.53
CA ASP A 293 -10.57 -13.17 -1.92
C ASP A 293 -9.67 -14.33 -2.34
N LEU A 294 -8.40 -14.34 -1.90
CA LEU A 294 -7.45 -15.43 -2.17
C LEU A 294 -7.87 -16.73 -1.48
N ILE A 295 -8.25 -16.65 -0.20
CA ILE A 295 -8.73 -17.79 0.58
C ILE A 295 -10.02 -18.34 -0.03
N THR A 296 -10.98 -17.49 -0.38
CA THR A 296 -12.24 -17.92 -1.00
C THR A 296 -11.98 -18.65 -2.32
N LYS A 297 -11.07 -18.14 -3.16
CA LYS A 297 -10.65 -18.82 -4.40
C LYS A 297 -9.96 -20.17 -4.14
N ALA A 298 -9.20 -20.29 -3.05
CA ALA A 298 -8.60 -21.58 -2.64
C ALA A 298 -9.64 -22.55 -2.06
N GLU A 299 -10.65 -22.06 -1.34
CA GLU A 299 -11.76 -22.83 -0.77
C GLU A 299 -12.70 -23.41 -1.82
N GLU A 300 -12.95 -22.67 -2.90
CA GLU A 300 -13.69 -23.17 -4.08
C GLU A 300 -12.99 -24.38 -4.74
N ASN A 301 -11.68 -24.54 -4.49
CA ASN A 301 -10.86 -25.68 -4.95
C ASN A 301 -10.71 -26.82 -3.92
N GLY A 302 -11.39 -26.77 -2.76
CA GLY A 302 -11.61 -27.95 -1.89
C GLY A 302 -10.96 -27.97 -0.50
N VAL A 303 -10.53 -26.84 0.07
CA VAL A 303 -9.79 -26.76 1.36
C VAL A 303 -10.69 -26.43 2.58
N LYS A 304 -11.94 -26.92 2.60
CA LYS A 304 -12.98 -26.45 3.56
C LYS A 304 -12.75 -26.81 5.04
N ASP A 305 -12.13 -27.94 5.33
CA ASP A 305 -12.14 -28.49 6.70
C ASP A 305 -11.08 -27.88 7.64
N LYS A 306 -10.05 -27.23 7.09
CA LYS A 306 -9.00 -26.55 7.89
C LYS A 306 -9.39 -25.12 8.23
N ILE A 307 -10.09 -24.43 7.33
CA ILE A 307 -10.42 -23.01 7.48
C ILE A 307 -11.63 -22.79 8.39
N ALA A 308 -12.62 -23.69 8.38
CA ALA A 308 -13.71 -23.65 9.36
C ALA A 308 -13.22 -23.80 10.81
N LYS A 309 -12.10 -24.49 11.00
CA LYS A 309 -11.44 -24.66 12.30
C LYS A 309 -10.64 -23.41 12.69
N PHE A 310 -9.92 -22.80 11.74
CA PHE A 310 -9.26 -21.50 11.88
C PHE A 310 -10.21 -20.40 12.39
N PHE A 311 -11.40 -20.24 11.79
CA PHE A 311 -12.37 -19.23 12.24
C PHE A 311 -13.02 -19.57 13.60
N GLN A 312 -13.20 -20.85 13.92
CA GLN A 312 -13.66 -21.26 15.26
C GLN A 312 -12.63 -20.95 16.34
N ASP A 313 -11.35 -21.12 16.04
CA ASP A 313 -10.25 -20.90 16.98
C ASP A 313 -9.99 -19.39 17.17
N ILE A 314 -10.09 -18.57 16.11
CA ILE A 314 -10.06 -17.09 16.18
C ILE A 314 -11.21 -16.54 17.04
N TRP A 315 -12.43 -17.03 16.84
CA TRP A 315 -13.59 -16.58 17.62
C TRP A 315 -13.46 -16.95 19.11
N GLN A 316 -12.86 -18.11 19.42
CA GLN A 316 -12.61 -18.52 20.80
C GLN A 316 -11.48 -17.71 21.46
N ALA A 317 -10.43 -17.37 20.72
CA ALA A 317 -9.34 -16.52 21.23
C ALA A 317 -9.84 -15.09 21.55
N ILE A 318 -10.63 -14.50 20.65
CA ILE A 318 -11.22 -13.17 20.85
C ILE A 318 -12.21 -13.17 22.03
N THR A 319 -13.06 -14.19 22.16
CA THR A 319 -14.02 -14.26 23.28
C THR A 319 -13.39 -14.65 24.62
N GLY A 320 -12.17 -15.19 24.60
CA GLY A 320 -11.35 -15.47 25.79
C GLY A 320 -10.61 -14.25 26.34
N LEU A 321 -10.37 -13.22 25.52
CA LEU A 321 -9.70 -11.97 25.94
C LEU A 321 -10.65 -10.98 26.65
N PHE A 322 -11.96 -11.17 26.55
CA PHE A 322 -12.99 -10.33 27.19
C PHE A 322 -13.78 -11.05 28.31
N ASN A 323 -13.27 -12.17 28.83
CA ASN A 323 -13.78 -12.88 30.00
C ASN A 323 -12.71 -13.07 31.08
#